data_AF-A0A7S2IWC2-F1
#
_entry.id   AF-A0A7S2IWC2-F1
#
_cell.length_a   1.000
_cell.length_b   1.000
_cell.length_c   1.000
_cell.angle_alpha   90.00
_cell.angle_beta   90.00
_cell.angle_gamma   90.00
#
_symmetry.space_group_name_H-M   'P 1'
#
loop_
_entity.id
_entity.type
_entity.pdbx_description
1 polymer ?
#
loop_
_entity_poly.entity_id
_entity_poly.type
_entity_poly.pdbx_seq_one_letter_code
_entity_poly.pdbx_strand_id
1 'polypeptide(L)'
;GFRCGHVGYCGGGIYFASSPGATGAKAIGPQSHHGFIIEARIDLGHEKHMGRTCFSSRLGVSTLSHTPTSHFLHQMHADSFVFNPIDGTEYVIANPGRVVSMKQYHR
;
A
#
# COMPACT_ATOMS: atom_id res chain seq x y z
N GLY A 1 9.81 -10.01 8.30
CA GLY A 1 9.38 -8.59 8.30
C GLY A 1 8.88 -8.20 6.92
N PHE A 2 8.18 -7.08 6.81
CA PHE A 2 7.64 -6.59 5.54
C PHE A 2 8.76 -6.13 4.59
N ARG A 3 8.53 -6.28 3.28
CA ARG A 3 9.41 -5.81 2.21
C ARG A 3 8.56 -5.06 1.19
N CYS A 4 9.08 -3.98 0.63
CA CYS A 4 8.40 -3.31 -0.47
C CYS A 4 8.29 -4.25 -1.67
N GLY A 5 7.14 -4.22 -2.34
CA GLY A 5 6.98 -4.85 -3.65
C GLY A 5 7.71 -4.08 -4.75
N HIS A 6 7.64 -4.61 -5.97
CA HIS A 6 8.29 -4.00 -7.15
C HIS A 6 7.33 -3.24 -8.07
N VAL A 7 6.01 -3.40 -7.89
CA VAL A 7 4.98 -2.75 -8.71
C VAL A 7 3.73 -2.52 -7.88
N GLY A 8 3.02 -1.44 -8.18
CA GLY A 8 1.73 -1.12 -7.56
C GLY A 8 1.21 0.22 -8.07
N TYR A 9 -0.02 0.58 -7.69
CA TYR A 9 -0.63 1.84 -8.10
C TYR A 9 0.24 3.06 -7.72
N CYS A 10 0.74 3.08 -6.49
CA CYS A 10 1.64 4.11 -5.97
C CYS A 10 3.14 3.71 -6.06
N GLY A 11 3.50 2.78 -6.95
CA GLY A 11 4.86 2.26 -7.05
C GLY A 11 5.14 1.02 -6.18
N GLY A 12 6.41 0.62 -6.14
CA GLY A 12 6.90 -0.49 -5.31
C GLY A 12 6.92 -0.14 -3.83
N GLY A 13 5.91 -0.57 -3.08
CA GLY A 13 5.70 -0.25 -1.66
C GLY A 13 5.06 -1.41 -0.90
N ILE A 14 4.65 -1.15 0.34
CA ILE A 14 3.91 -2.10 1.19
C ILE A 14 2.47 -1.61 1.29
N TYR A 15 1.53 -2.41 0.78
CA TYR A 15 0.12 -2.05 0.66
C TYR A 15 -0.70 -2.77 1.73
N PHE A 16 -1.62 -2.03 2.35
CA PHE A 16 -2.58 -2.53 3.31
C PHE A 16 -3.98 -2.07 2.92
N ALA A 17 -4.97 -2.94 3.07
CA ALA A 17 -6.37 -2.60 2.83
C ALA A 17 -7.10 -2.38 4.16
N SER A 18 -8.12 -1.52 4.16
CA SER A 18 -8.94 -1.24 5.33
C SER A 18 -9.88 -2.38 5.75
N SER A 19 -10.02 -3.44 4.95
CA SER A 19 -10.88 -4.57 5.26
C SER A 19 -10.27 -5.92 4.83
N PRO A 20 -10.57 -7.01 5.56
CA PRO A 20 -10.10 -8.34 5.18
C PRO A 20 -10.68 -8.82 3.84
N GLY A 21 -11.90 -8.37 3.48
CA GLY A 21 -12.52 -8.67 2.19
C GLY A 21 -11.73 -8.09 1.01
N ALA A 22 -11.30 -6.83 1.12
CA ALA A 22 -10.45 -6.18 0.13
C ALA A 22 -9.07 -6.86 0.01
N THR A 23 -8.49 -7.26 1.14
CA THR A 23 -7.24 -8.05 1.14
C THR A 23 -7.42 -9.39 0.43
N GLY A 24 -8.52 -10.10 0.69
CA GLY A 24 -8.82 -11.39 0.05
C GLY A 24 -9.03 -11.29 -1.46
N ALA A 25 -9.73 -10.26 -1.94
CA ALA A 25 -9.98 -10.04 -3.37
C ALA A 25 -8.71 -9.68 -4.16
N LYS A 26 -7.70 -9.11 -3.51
CA LYS A 26 -6.44 -8.68 -4.15
C LYS A 26 -5.33 -9.73 -4.05
N ALA A 27 -5.43 -10.65 -3.10
CA ALA A 27 -4.53 -11.80 -2.94
C ALA A 27 -4.93 -12.99 -3.85
N ILE A 28 -5.16 -12.73 -5.14
CA ILE A 28 -5.61 -13.73 -6.15
C ILE A 28 -4.65 -13.88 -7.35
N GLY A 29 -3.43 -13.33 -7.26
CA GLY A 29 -2.44 -13.44 -8.32
C GLY A 29 -1.92 -14.88 -8.50
N PRO A 30 -1.27 -15.22 -9.63
CA PRO A 30 -0.74 -16.57 -9.88
C PRO A 30 0.28 -17.05 -8.84
N GLN A 31 0.89 -16.11 -8.10
CA GLN A 31 1.84 -16.35 -7.01
C GLN A 31 1.20 -16.16 -5.61
N SER A 32 -0.11 -15.95 -5.54
CA SER A 32 -0.84 -15.84 -4.28
C SER A 32 -1.03 -17.23 -3.70
N HIS A 33 -0.05 -17.67 -2.92
CA HIS A 33 -0.19 -18.86 -2.09
C HIS A 33 -1.11 -18.46 -0.93
N HIS A 34 -2.33 -19.01 -0.90
CA HIS A 34 -3.33 -18.67 0.12
C HIS A 34 -2.81 -19.06 1.51
N GLY A 35 -2.25 -18.08 2.23
CA GLY A 35 -1.88 -18.17 3.63
C GLY A 35 -2.98 -17.63 4.54
N PHE A 36 -2.61 -16.84 5.53
CA PHE A 36 -3.55 -16.14 6.42
C PHE A 36 -3.51 -14.63 6.18
N ILE A 37 -4.58 -13.94 6.56
CA ILE A 37 -4.63 -12.47 6.56
C ILE A 37 -3.92 -11.94 7.80
N ILE A 38 -3.14 -10.88 7.64
CA ILE A 38 -2.52 -10.15 8.74
C ILE A 38 -3.33 -8.89 9.04
N GLU A 39 -3.70 -8.70 10.31
CA GLU A 39 -4.17 -7.42 10.82
C GLU A 39 -2.96 -6.65 11.35
N ALA A 40 -2.72 -5.44 10.83
CA ALA A 40 -1.56 -4.62 11.17
C ALA A 40 -1.98 -3.26 11.72
N ARG A 41 -1.24 -2.77 12.72
CA ARG A 41 -1.27 -1.38 13.17
C ARG A 41 -0.11 -0.64 12.53
N ILE A 42 -0.42 0.44 11.82
CA ILE A 42 0.54 1.18 11.00
C ILE A 42 0.58 2.63 11.47
N ASP A 43 1.79 3.18 11.62
CA ASP A 43 2.02 4.61 11.76
C ASP A 43 2.11 5.28 10.38
N LEU A 44 1.04 5.97 10.00
CA LEU A 44 0.92 6.62 8.70
C LEU A 44 1.72 7.94 8.61
N GLY A 45 2.12 8.53 9.75
CA GLY A 45 2.82 9.81 9.78
C GLY A 45 2.08 10.91 9.02
N HIS A 46 2.82 11.70 8.23
CA HIS A 46 2.22 12.67 7.32
C HIS A 46 1.65 11.99 6.07
N GLU A 47 0.32 11.89 6.03
CA GLU A 47 -0.41 11.25 4.95
C GLU A 47 -0.56 12.14 3.72
N LYS A 48 -0.43 11.52 2.54
CA LYS A 48 -0.81 12.16 1.28
C LYS A 48 -1.97 11.41 0.63
N HIS A 49 -3.08 12.09 0.47
CA HIS A 49 -4.24 11.57 -0.25
C HIS A 49 -4.02 11.64 -1.76
N MET A 50 -4.23 10.51 -2.42
CA MET A 50 -4.03 10.34 -3.85
C MET A 50 -5.34 9.99 -4.56
N GLY A 51 -5.36 10.21 -5.88
CA GLY A 51 -6.48 9.79 -6.73
C GLY A 51 -6.62 8.27 -6.78
N ARG A 52 -7.73 7.81 -7.39
CA ARG A 52 -8.16 6.40 -7.41
C ARG A 52 -7.10 5.37 -7.79
N THR A 53 -6.19 5.69 -8.71
CA THR A 53 -5.12 4.78 -9.17
C THR A 53 -3.73 5.25 -8.75
N CYS A 54 -3.66 6.18 -7.80
CA CYS A 54 -2.46 6.92 -7.43
C CYS A 54 -1.82 7.70 -8.59
N PHE A 55 -2.48 7.76 -9.75
CA PHE A 55 -1.99 8.48 -10.92
C PHE A 55 -1.85 9.98 -10.61
N SER A 56 -0.71 10.53 -11.01
CA SER A 56 -0.44 11.95 -10.94
C SER A 56 0.49 12.35 -12.08
N SER A 57 -0.05 13.04 -13.08
CA SER A 57 0.73 13.60 -14.19
C SER A 57 1.77 14.62 -13.72
N ARG A 58 1.43 15.42 -12.71
CA ARG A 58 2.34 16.40 -12.09
C ARG A 58 3.57 15.75 -11.45
N LEU A 59 3.42 14.52 -10.94
CA LEU A 59 4.45 13.83 -10.16
C LEU A 59 5.06 12.65 -10.92
N GLY A 60 4.66 12.44 -12.18
CA GLY A 60 5.12 11.33 -13.00
C GLY A 60 4.69 9.95 -12.48
N VAL A 61 3.67 9.86 -11.62
CA VAL A 61 3.15 8.57 -11.14
C VAL A 61 2.18 8.03 -12.20
N SER A 62 2.61 6.99 -12.91
CA SER A 62 1.73 6.22 -13.80
C SER A 62 0.99 5.12 -13.02
N THR A 63 -0.15 4.70 -13.54
CA THR A 63 -0.84 3.48 -13.07
C THR A 63 0.12 2.29 -13.19
N LEU A 64 0.27 1.48 -12.14
CA LEU A 64 1.20 0.34 -12.07
C LEU A 64 2.67 0.75 -12.23
N SER A 65 3.10 1.76 -11.47
CA SER A 65 4.49 2.21 -11.48
C SER A 65 5.43 1.16 -10.90
N HIS A 66 6.60 1.01 -11.52
CA HIS A 66 7.74 0.24 -11.00
C HIS A 66 8.69 1.09 -10.14
N THR A 67 8.47 2.41 -10.11
CA THR A 67 9.25 3.31 -9.28
C THR A 67 8.99 3.00 -7.80
N PRO A 68 10.00 2.98 -6.92
CA PRO A 68 9.78 2.78 -5.50
C PRO A 68 8.87 3.84 -4.90
N THR A 69 7.92 3.45 -4.05
CA THR A 69 7.01 4.39 -3.39
C THR A 69 7.77 5.44 -2.56
N SER A 70 8.92 5.09 -1.99
CA SER A 70 9.79 6.02 -1.24
C SER A 70 10.22 7.24 -2.07
N HIS A 71 10.40 7.09 -3.38
CA HIS A 71 10.76 8.18 -4.27
C HIS A 71 9.67 9.27 -4.29
N PHE A 72 8.42 8.85 -4.48
CA PHE A 72 7.27 9.76 -4.53
C PHE A 72 6.97 10.37 -3.17
N LEU A 73 7.09 9.59 -2.09
CA LEU A 73 6.91 10.07 -0.72
C LEU A 73 7.93 11.17 -0.37
N HIS A 74 9.21 10.97 -0.74
CA HIS A 74 10.25 11.98 -0.55
C HIS A 74 9.94 13.28 -1.33
N GLN A 75 9.52 13.18 -2.59
CA GLN A 75 9.13 14.34 -3.41
C GLN A 75 7.95 15.13 -2.83
N MET A 76 7.05 14.45 -2.10
CA MET A 76 5.85 15.07 -1.54
C MET A 76 6.00 15.43 -0.06
N HIS A 77 7.17 15.20 0.54
CA HIS A 77 7.42 15.34 1.97
C HIS A 77 6.36 14.61 2.81
N ALA A 78 6.00 13.40 2.39
CA ALA A 78 4.99 12.56 3.01
C ALA A 78 5.60 11.25 3.50
N ASP A 79 4.89 10.59 4.41
CA ASP A 79 5.29 9.33 5.03
C ASP A 79 4.52 8.13 4.49
N SER A 80 3.30 8.38 4.02
CA SER A 80 2.40 7.36 3.47
C SER A 80 1.47 7.93 2.40
N PHE A 81 0.92 7.04 1.58
CA PHE A 81 -0.19 7.36 0.67
C PHE A 81 -1.49 6.73 1.15
N VAL A 82 -2.58 7.45 0.93
CA VAL A 82 -3.95 6.97 1.15
C VAL A 82 -4.74 7.16 -0.13
N PHE A 83 -5.34 6.09 -0.64
CA PHE A 83 -6.16 6.14 -1.85
C PHE A 83 -7.28 5.11 -1.81
N ASN A 84 -8.31 5.28 -2.64
CA ASN A 84 -9.42 4.34 -2.71
C ASN A 84 -9.65 3.92 -4.18
N PRO A 85 -9.25 2.68 -4.57
CA PRO A 85 -9.48 2.14 -5.89
C PRO A 85 -10.94 1.72 -6.22
N ILE A 86 -11.92 2.07 -5.39
CA ILE A 86 -13.38 1.73 -5.38
C ILE A 86 -13.73 0.60 -4.43
N ASP A 87 -12.83 -0.35 -4.20
CA ASP A 87 -13.09 -1.56 -3.40
C ASP A 87 -12.59 -1.47 -1.95
N GLY A 88 -12.29 -0.25 -1.48
CA GLY A 88 -11.89 0.05 -0.11
C GLY A 88 -10.63 0.92 -0.06
N THR A 89 -10.45 1.65 1.02
CA THR A 89 -9.25 2.48 1.21
C THR A 89 -8.01 1.60 1.36
N GLU A 90 -6.96 1.95 0.61
CA GLU A 90 -5.63 1.37 0.70
C GLU A 90 -4.64 2.38 1.27
N TYR A 91 -3.71 1.85 2.06
CA TYR A 91 -2.62 2.58 2.70
C TYR A 91 -1.29 2.03 2.19
N VAL A 92 -0.40 2.93 1.79
CA VAL A 92 0.92 2.55 1.24
C VAL A 92 2.02 3.20 2.04
N ILE A 93 2.95 2.38 2.53
CA ILE A 93 4.18 2.83 3.19
C ILE A 93 5.40 2.30 2.43
N ALA A 94 6.53 3.00 2.56
CA ALA A 94 7.82 2.53 2.05
C ALA A 94 8.82 2.13 3.15
N ASN A 95 8.57 2.54 4.40
CA ASN A 95 9.39 2.19 5.55
C ASN A 95 8.72 1.07 6.37
N PRO A 96 9.24 -0.17 6.39
CA PRO A 96 8.64 -1.26 7.16
C PRO A 96 8.64 -1.01 8.68
N GLY A 97 9.49 -0.12 9.19
CA GLY A 97 9.49 0.30 10.60
C GLY A 97 8.23 1.04 11.02
N ARG A 98 7.39 1.47 10.07
CA ARG A 98 6.06 2.05 10.34
C ARG A 98 5.00 1.01 10.72
N VAL A 99 5.29 -0.29 10.56
CA VAL A 99 4.41 -1.35 11.06
C VAL A 99 4.68 -1.52 12.56
N VAL A 100 3.80 -0.95 13.38
CA VAL A 100 3.92 -0.93 14.84
C VAL A 100 3.67 -2.31 15.43
N SER A 101 2.66 -3.02 14.92
CA SER A 101 2.35 -4.38 15.33
C SER A 101 1.56 -5.12 14.27
N MET A 102 1.55 -6.45 14.38
CA MET A 102 0.78 -7.31 13.50
C MET A 102 0.33 -8.58 14.23
N LYS A 103 -0.83 -9.11 13.84
CA LYS A 103 -1.34 -10.42 14.30
C LYS A 103 -2.02 -11.14 13.14
N GLN A 104 -2.15 -12.46 13.25
CA GLN A 104 -3.03 -13.21 12.36
C GLN A 104 -4.47 -12.75 12.58
N TYR A 105 -5.18 -12.46 11.49
CA TYR A 105 -6.60 -12.14 11.53
C TYR A 105 -7.41 -13.43 11.68
N HIS A 106 -8.26 -13.48 12.70
CA HIS A 106 -9.24 -14.53 12.92
C HIS A 106 -10.64 -13.93 12.71
N ARG A 107 -11.48 -14.63 11.95
CA ARG A 107 -12.86 -14.21 11.65
C ARG A 107 -13.74 -14.28 12.90
#